data_AF-A0A2M8GFS8-F1
#
_entry.id   AF-A0A2M8GFS8-F1
#
_cell.length_a   1.000
_cell.length_b   1.000
_cell.length_c   1.000
_cell.angle_alpha   90.00
_cell.angle_beta   90.00
_cell.angle_gamma   90.00
#
_symmetry.space_group_name_H-M   'P 1'
#
loop_
_entity.id
_entity.type
_entity.pdbx_description
1 polymer ?
#
loop_
_entity_poly.entity_id
_entity_poly.type
_entity_poly.pdbx_seq_one_letter_code
_entity_poly.pdbx_strand_id
1 'polypeptide(L)'
;MQGNSLLEEFEGIKLFDEKLITDRPADETALLKQEAKRKQTALQREYFRLRDAGLLTSLKKQELELDLQKVVVFLKKLSKREGKLQEMAVFLTKKKADELRQLRKEFFEASQKSRKDAIKARIEAMQWELIEATLKEGRKTDALEKIGRHKKDNVRPFFLWKFHFAEVFQEKGGFDVVIANPPYVRQEAIRPLKPHLAKAFGDFYCGTADIYTYFYKCGIDLLKFGGHLCFIAPNKFMRAAYGKNTRVLLTTRVTPKLVIDFRDLPIFDATTYPSILLVEKPLSPTPSAGDGRGVGEFMAATFTDATQLEKLEETLSDIAFPMSVAALREEGWNLERPEVLVLMEKLRSSGVPLGEYVQGRFYRGILTGFNEAFVINAATREKLIAEDPA
;
A
#
# COMPACT_ATOMS: atom_id res chain seq x y z
N MET A 1 -23.18 6.07 -4.06
CA MET A 1 -21.88 6.42 -3.45
C MET A 1 -20.75 5.82 -4.28
N GLN A 2 -19.54 6.38 -4.22
CA GLN A 2 -18.39 5.98 -5.05
C GLN A 2 -17.74 4.64 -4.65
N GLY A 3 -18.16 3.98 -3.56
CA GLY A 3 -17.61 2.69 -3.13
C GLY A 3 -16.36 2.78 -2.26
N ASN A 4 -15.85 1.65 -1.77
CA ASN A 4 -14.67 1.61 -0.90
C ASN A 4 -13.37 1.61 -1.73
N SER A 5 -12.64 2.73 -1.72
CA SER A 5 -11.43 2.93 -2.52
C SER A 5 -10.20 2.13 -2.07
N LEU A 6 -10.23 1.49 -0.90
CA LEU A 6 -9.17 0.58 -0.43
C LEU A 6 -9.31 -0.85 -0.95
N LEU A 7 -10.50 -1.24 -1.39
CA LEU A 7 -10.79 -2.62 -1.76
C LEU A 7 -11.20 -2.67 -3.24
N GLU A 8 -10.36 -3.27 -4.08
CA GLU A 8 -10.73 -3.60 -5.46
C GLU A 8 -11.37 -5.01 -5.56
N GLU A 9 -11.34 -5.75 -4.44
CA GLU A 9 -11.79 -7.14 -4.33
C GLU A 9 -12.96 -7.25 -3.36
N PHE A 10 -13.83 -8.24 -3.58
CA PHE A 10 -14.91 -8.58 -2.64
C PHE A 10 -14.55 -9.85 -1.91
N GLU A 11 -14.42 -9.77 -0.57
CA GLU A 11 -13.96 -10.90 0.25
C GLU A 11 -12.67 -11.53 -0.34
N GLY A 12 -11.75 -10.72 -0.86
CA GLY A 12 -10.49 -11.14 -1.50
C GLY A 12 -10.66 -11.98 -2.78
N ILE A 13 -11.78 -11.77 -3.49
CA ILE A 13 -12.02 -12.28 -4.83
C ILE A 13 -11.93 -11.08 -5.78
N LYS A 14 -11.07 -11.19 -6.79
CA LYS A 14 -11.02 -10.21 -7.88
C LYS A 14 -12.36 -10.18 -8.60
N LEU A 15 -12.97 -9.00 -8.59
CA LEU A 15 -14.27 -8.75 -9.21
C LEU A 15 -14.18 -8.37 -10.67
N PHE A 16 -12.95 -8.18 -11.14
CA PHE A 16 -12.67 -7.64 -12.44
C PHE A 16 -11.37 -8.25 -12.93
N ASP A 17 -11.46 -9.08 -13.98
CA ASP A 17 -10.25 -9.54 -14.66
C ASP A 17 -9.69 -8.38 -15.48
N GLU A 18 -8.49 -7.93 -15.11
CA GLU A 18 -7.78 -6.87 -15.80
C GLU A 18 -7.55 -7.20 -17.28
N LYS A 19 -7.48 -8.50 -17.63
CA LYS A 19 -7.38 -8.99 -19.01
C LYS A 19 -8.63 -8.67 -19.86
N LEU A 20 -9.75 -8.25 -19.24
CA LEU A 20 -10.99 -7.88 -19.93
C LEU A 20 -11.03 -6.43 -20.41
N ILE A 21 -10.10 -5.58 -19.97
CA ILE A 21 -9.94 -4.21 -20.50
C ILE A 21 -8.51 -3.90 -20.87
N THR A 22 -7.51 -4.44 -20.17
CA THR A 22 -6.11 -4.17 -20.50
C THR A 22 -5.66 -5.04 -21.66
N ASP A 23 -5.04 -4.43 -22.68
CA ASP A 23 -4.29 -5.10 -23.76
C ASP A 23 -3.05 -5.87 -23.22
N ARG A 24 -3.02 -6.23 -21.93
CA ARG A 24 -1.95 -7.00 -21.31
C ARG A 24 -2.39 -8.42 -20.94
N PRO A 25 -2.50 -9.33 -21.92
CA PRO A 25 -2.21 -10.75 -21.69
C PRO A 25 -0.72 -10.99 -21.32
N ALA A 26 0.11 -9.95 -21.38
CA ALA A 26 1.56 -10.06 -21.35
C ALA A 26 2.16 -10.10 -19.94
N ASP A 27 1.68 -9.40 -18.92
CA ASP A 27 2.50 -9.23 -17.69
C ASP A 27 2.70 -10.52 -16.89
N GLU A 28 1.64 -11.28 -16.61
CA GLU A 28 1.72 -12.52 -15.82
C GLU A 28 2.37 -13.68 -16.61
N THR A 29 2.01 -13.83 -17.89
CA THR A 29 2.59 -14.86 -18.77
C THR A 29 4.04 -14.52 -19.14
N ALA A 30 4.37 -13.23 -19.35
CA ALA A 30 5.75 -12.80 -19.59
C ALA A 30 6.58 -12.88 -18.32
N LEU A 31 6.03 -12.57 -17.14
CA LEU A 31 6.70 -12.76 -15.85
C LEU A 31 6.99 -14.24 -15.61
N LEU A 32 6.00 -15.12 -15.77
CA LEU A 32 6.19 -16.58 -15.67
C LEU A 32 7.19 -17.11 -16.71
N LYS A 33 7.17 -16.59 -17.95
CA LYS A 33 8.18 -16.91 -18.96
C LYS A 33 9.56 -16.37 -18.59
N GLN A 34 9.64 -15.18 -18.01
CA GLN A 34 10.89 -14.55 -17.59
C GLN A 34 11.50 -15.32 -16.42
N GLU A 35 10.70 -15.72 -15.44
CA GLU A 35 11.09 -16.60 -14.33
C GLU A 35 11.52 -17.98 -14.83
N ALA A 36 10.75 -18.59 -15.75
CA ALA A 36 11.10 -19.87 -16.34
C ALA A 36 12.39 -19.79 -17.18
N LYS A 37 12.59 -18.72 -17.96
CA LYS A 37 13.85 -18.46 -18.69
C LYS A 37 15.01 -18.24 -17.73
N ARG A 38 14.83 -17.49 -16.64
CA ARG A 38 15.84 -17.31 -15.58
C ARG A 38 16.23 -18.64 -14.96
N LYS A 39 15.25 -19.48 -14.63
CA LYS A 39 15.49 -20.83 -14.10
C LYS A 39 16.23 -21.72 -15.11
N GLN A 40 15.87 -21.64 -16.40
CA GLN A 40 16.59 -22.34 -17.47
C GLN A 40 18.05 -21.90 -17.55
N THR A 41 18.32 -20.58 -17.55
CA THR A 41 19.68 -20.04 -17.59
C THR A 41 20.48 -20.41 -16.35
N ALA A 42 19.87 -20.39 -15.16
CA ALA A 42 20.53 -20.79 -13.92
C ALA A 42 20.92 -22.28 -13.93
N LEU A 43 20.01 -23.16 -14.36
CA LEU A 43 20.28 -24.60 -14.49
C LEU A 43 21.38 -24.88 -15.52
N GLN A 44 21.38 -24.17 -16.66
CA GLN A 44 22.44 -24.28 -17.67
C GLN A 44 23.79 -23.83 -17.13
N ARG A 45 23.84 -22.68 -16.44
CA ARG A 45 25.07 -22.18 -15.82
C ARG A 45 25.62 -23.17 -14.79
N GLU A 46 24.76 -23.74 -13.95
CA GLU A 46 25.18 -24.72 -12.96
C GLU A 46 25.71 -26.02 -13.61
N TYR A 47 25.06 -26.47 -14.68
CA TYR A 47 25.54 -27.60 -15.48
C TYR A 47 26.95 -27.36 -16.05
N PHE A 48 27.17 -26.21 -16.71
CA PHE A 48 28.49 -25.87 -17.26
C PHE A 48 29.54 -25.69 -16.17
N ARG A 49 29.20 -25.01 -15.07
CA ARG A 49 30.10 -24.82 -13.91
C ARG A 49 30.57 -26.15 -13.33
N LEU A 50 29.66 -27.09 -13.10
CA LEU A 50 29.99 -28.40 -12.53
C LEU A 50 30.79 -29.27 -13.51
N ARG A 51 30.48 -29.16 -14.82
CA ARG A 51 31.23 -29.84 -15.88
C ARG A 51 32.67 -29.32 -15.95
N ASP A 52 32.85 -28.01 -15.99
CA ASP A 52 34.17 -27.38 -16.14
C ASP A 52 35.03 -27.56 -14.89
N ALA A 53 34.40 -27.65 -13.72
CA ALA A 53 35.07 -27.95 -12.45
C ALA A 53 35.38 -29.45 -12.25
N GLY A 54 34.97 -30.34 -13.15
CA GLY A 54 35.14 -31.79 -12.99
C GLY A 54 34.30 -32.42 -11.85
N LEU A 55 33.31 -31.71 -11.32
CA LEU A 55 32.47 -32.10 -10.18
C LEU A 55 31.10 -32.67 -10.62
N LEU A 56 30.89 -32.86 -11.92
CA LEU A 56 29.61 -33.33 -12.46
C LEU A 56 29.49 -34.86 -12.36
N THR A 57 28.83 -35.34 -11.29
CA THR A 57 28.52 -36.76 -11.12
C THR A 57 27.37 -37.21 -12.05
N SER A 58 27.30 -38.50 -12.39
CA SER A 58 26.22 -39.07 -13.21
C SER A 58 24.82 -38.79 -12.64
N LEU A 59 24.71 -38.85 -11.31
CA LEU A 59 23.45 -38.61 -10.59
C LEU A 59 23.03 -37.14 -10.67
N LYS A 60 23.99 -36.21 -10.51
CA LYS A 60 23.74 -34.76 -10.61
C LYS A 60 23.45 -34.32 -12.04
N LYS A 61 24.09 -34.95 -13.02
CA LYS A 61 23.80 -34.76 -14.45
C LYS A 61 22.35 -35.11 -14.78
N GLN A 62 21.87 -36.28 -14.35
CA GLN A 62 20.48 -36.70 -14.59
C GLN A 62 19.46 -35.76 -13.93
N GLU A 63 19.74 -35.29 -12.71
CA GLU A 63 18.88 -34.35 -11.99
C GLU A 63 18.73 -33.01 -12.75
N LEU A 64 19.86 -32.42 -13.19
CA LEU A 64 19.87 -31.16 -13.93
C LEU A 64 19.19 -31.28 -15.31
N GLU A 65 19.38 -32.39 -16.01
CA GLU A 65 18.74 -32.67 -17.30
C GLU A 65 17.22 -32.80 -17.16
N LEU A 66 16.76 -33.50 -16.11
CA LEU A 66 15.34 -33.66 -15.80
C LEU A 66 14.67 -32.31 -15.48
N ASP A 67 15.33 -31.47 -14.67
CA ASP A 67 14.83 -30.15 -14.33
C ASP A 67 14.83 -29.19 -15.52
N LEU A 68 15.84 -29.25 -16.39
CA LEU A 68 15.86 -28.51 -17.64
C LEU A 68 14.69 -28.91 -18.55
N GLN A 69 14.42 -30.22 -18.66
CA GLN A 69 13.33 -30.75 -19.47
C GLN A 69 11.95 -30.31 -18.94
N LYS A 70 11.75 -30.29 -17.61
CA LYS A 70 10.53 -29.74 -16.98
C LYS A 70 10.32 -28.28 -17.37
N VAL A 71 11.36 -27.45 -17.31
CA VAL A 71 11.28 -26.02 -17.65
C VAL A 71 10.99 -25.80 -19.14
N VAL A 72 11.61 -26.58 -20.04
CA VAL A 72 11.34 -26.51 -21.49
C VAL A 72 9.91 -26.90 -21.83
N VAL A 73 9.38 -27.97 -21.21
CA VAL A 73 7.97 -28.39 -21.38
C VAL A 73 7.02 -27.32 -20.86
N PHE A 74 7.35 -26.69 -19.73
CA PHE A 74 6.57 -25.58 -19.18
C PHE A 74 6.55 -24.37 -20.13
N LEU A 75 7.70 -23.97 -20.69
CA LEU A 75 7.81 -22.88 -21.67
C LEU A 75 7.00 -23.18 -22.96
N LYS A 76 7.04 -24.41 -23.47
CA LYS A 76 6.23 -24.84 -24.64
C LYS A 76 4.72 -24.83 -24.34
N LYS A 77 4.32 -25.22 -23.13
CA LYS A 77 2.91 -25.14 -22.70
C LYS A 77 2.44 -23.68 -22.62
N LEU A 78 3.27 -22.78 -22.09
CA LEU A 78 2.97 -21.35 -22.01
C LEU A 78 2.83 -20.72 -23.41
N SER A 79 3.73 -21.01 -24.36
CA SER A 79 3.66 -20.47 -25.72
C SER A 79 2.45 -20.97 -26.51
N LYS A 80 2.01 -22.21 -26.28
CA LYS A 80 0.84 -22.80 -26.97
C LYS A 80 -0.50 -22.28 -26.44
N ARG A 81 -0.56 -21.86 -25.17
CA ARG A 81 -1.75 -21.28 -24.51
C ARG A 81 -2.01 -19.84 -24.97
N GLU A 82 -0.94 -19.14 -25.33
CA GLU A 82 -0.91 -17.74 -25.79
C GLU A 82 -1.57 -17.56 -27.18
N GLY A 83 -1.26 -18.43 -28.16
CA GLY A 83 -1.67 -18.19 -29.56
C GLY A 83 -3.16 -18.34 -29.91
N LYS A 84 -3.99 -19.04 -29.13
CA LYS A 84 -5.42 -19.30 -29.47
C LYS A 84 -6.45 -18.60 -28.59
N LEU A 85 -6.12 -18.30 -27.33
CA LEU A 85 -7.02 -17.57 -26.43
C LEU A 85 -6.91 -16.04 -26.59
N GLN A 86 -5.77 -15.56 -27.10
CA GLN A 86 -5.42 -14.15 -27.06
C GLN A 86 -6.13 -13.33 -28.14
N GLU A 87 -6.28 -13.82 -29.37
CA GLU A 87 -6.89 -13.02 -30.45
C GLU A 87 -8.38 -12.72 -30.23
N MET A 88 -9.17 -13.71 -29.79
CA MET A 88 -10.62 -13.55 -29.62
C MET A 88 -10.98 -12.83 -28.30
N ALA A 89 -10.24 -13.08 -27.23
CA ALA A 89 -10.41 -12.37 -25.96
C ALA A 89 -9.98 -10.91 -26.06
N VAL A 90 -8.84 -10.61 -26.70
CA VAL A 90 -8.34 -9.23 -26.91
C VAL A 90 -9.33 -8.40 -27.71
N PHE A 91 -9.97 -8.96 -28.75
CA PHE A 91 -10.96 -8.22 -29.54
C PHE A 91 -12.20 -7.80 -28.73
N LEU A 92 -12.76 -8.71 -27.94
CA LEU A 92 -13.91 -8.44 -27.06
C LEU A 92 -13.54 -7.47 -25.92
N THR A 93 -12.35 -7.63 -25.35
CA THR A 93 -11.76 -6.76 -24.33
C THR A 93 -11.62 -5.32 -24.82
N LYS A 94 -11.01 -5.14 -26.00
CA LYS A 94 -10.76 -3.83 -26.60
C LYS A 94 -12.06 -3.11 -26.92
N LYS A 95 -13.05 -3.81 -27.46
CA LYS A 95 -14.38 -3.25 -27.75
C LYS A 95 -15.07 -2.70 -26.49
N LYS A 96 -15.04 -3.43 -25.36
CA LYS A 96 -15.63 -2.96 -24.11
C LYS A 96 -14.85 -1.80 -23.48
N ALA A 97 -13.52 -1.80 -23.59
CA ALA A 97 -12.69 -0.67 -23.15
C ALA A 97 -12.97 0.60 -23.97
N ASP A 98 -13.09 0.48 -25.29
CA ASP A 98 -13.43 1.59 -26.19
C ASP A 98 -14.84 2.13 -25.92
N GLU A 99 -15.82 1.25 -25.67
CA GLU A 99 -17.18 1.66 -25.30
C GLU A 99 -17.18 2.43 -23.97
N LEU A 100 -16.43 1.97 -22.97
CA LEU A 100 -16.30 2.65 -21.68
C LEU A 100 -15.63 4.02 -21.84
N ARG A 101 -14.61 4.13 -22.70
CA ARG A 101 -13.95 5.39 -23.04
C ARG A 101 -14.92 6.37 -23.69
N GLN A 102 -15.72 5.89 -24.64
CA GLN A 102 -16.72 6.70 -25.35
C GLN A 102 -17.81 7.20 -24.39
N LEU A 103 -18.34 6.33 -23.53
CA LEU A 103 -19.32 6.72 -22.51
C LEU A 103 -18.76 7.79 -21.56
N ARG A 104 -17.48 7.71 -21.18
CA ARG A 104 -16.88 8.75 -20.35
C ARG A 104 -16.72 10.07 -21.07
N LYS A 105 -16.25 10.04 -22.31
CA LYS A 105 -16.17 11.25 -23.13
C LYS A 105 -17.52 11.95 -23.19
N GLU A 106 -18.58 11.19 -23.47
CA GLU A 106 -19.95 11.71 -23.45
C GLU A 106 -20.39 12.25 -22.08
N PHE A 107 -19.98 11.60 -20.98
CA PHE A 107 -20.28 12.07 -19.62
C PHE A 107 -19.64 13.43 -19.32
N PHE A 108 -18.39 13.64 -19.73
CA PHE A 108 -17.67 14.89 -19.52
C PHE A 108 -18.17 16.01 -20.43
N GLU A 109 -18.54 15.71 -21.67
CA GLU A 109 -19.07 16.67 -22.64
C GLU A 109 -20.53 17.05 -22.35
N ALA A 110 -21.31 16.17 -21.71
CA ALA A 110 -22.70 16.47 -21.37
C ALA A 110 -22.79 17.64 -20.37
N SER A 111 -23.63 18.64 -20.66
CA SER A 111 -23.94 19.73 -19.74
C SER A 111 -25.17 19.44 -18.86
N GLN A 112 -26.13 18.66 -19.38
CA GLN A 112 -27.38 18.34 -18.69
C GLN A 112 -27.22 17.22 -17.66
N LYS A 113 -27.76 17.44 -16.46
CA LYS A 113 -27.74 16.46 -15.35
C LYS A 113 -28.41 15.12 -15.73
N SER A 114 -29.60 15.17 -16.34
CA SER A 114 -30.33 13.97 -16.78
C SER A 114 -29.51 13.08 -17.73
N ARG A 115 -28.79 13.70 -18.66
CA ARG A 115 -27.89 13.00 -19.58
C ARG A 115 -26.69 12.39 -18.86
N LYS A 116 -26.07 13.11 -17.93
CA LYS A 116 -24.99 12.58 -17.08
C LYS A 116 -25.46 11.38 -16.26
N ASP A 117 -26.65 11.46 -15.69
CA ASP A 117 -27.23 10.38 -14.88
C ASP A 117 -27.53 9.14 -15.74
N ALA A 118 -28.06 9.32 -16.96
CA ALA A 118 -28.27 8.22 -17.91
C ALA A 118 -26.96 7.54 -18.34
N ILE A 119 -25.91 8.33 -18.62
CA ILE A 119 -24.59 7.79 -18.98
C ILE A 119 -23.96 7.06 -17.79
N LYS A 120 -24.07 7.62 -16.59
CA LYS A 120 -23.61 6.98 -15.35
C LYS A 120 -24.32 5.64 -15.12
N ALA A 121 -25.63 5.57 -15.34
CA ALA A 121 -26.38 4.31 -15.24
C ALA A 121 -25.89 3.27 -16.25
N ARG A 122 -25.53 3.67 -17.48
CA ARG A 122 -24.94 2.76 -18.49
C ARG A 122 -23.56 2.23 -18.05
N ILE A 123 -22.70 3.11 -17.53
CA ILE A 123 -21.39 2.70 -17.00
C ILE A 123 -21.54 1.72 -15.84
N GLU A 124 -22.49 1.99 -14.92
CA GLU A 124 -22.77 1.11 -13.78
C GLU A 124 -23.35 -0.24 -14.21
N ALA A 125 -24.25 -0.27 -15.20
CA ALA A 125 -24.77 -1.50 -15.77
C ALA A 125 -23.64 -2.36 -16.37
N MET A 126 -22.74 -1.75 -17.14
CA MET A 126 -21.57 -2.41 -17.71
C MET A 126 -20.62 -2.95 -16.63
N GLN A 127 -20.38 -2.17 -15.57
CA GLN A 127 -19.57 -2.61 -14.43
C GLN A 127 -20.15 -3.89 -13.82
N TRP A 128 -21.45 -3.91 -13.55
CA TRP A 128 -22.12 -5.06 -12.96
C TRP A 128 -22.12 -6.29 -13.87
N GLU A 129 -22.35 -6.10 -15.17
CA GLU A 129 -22.27 -7.19 -16.16
C GLU A 129 -20.89 -7.87 -16.12
N LEU A 130 -19.81 -7.07 -16.06
CA LEU A 130 -18.44 -7.58 -16.01
C LEU A 130 -18.12 -8.29 -14.69
N ILE A 131 -18.60 -7.77 -13.57
CA ILE A 131 -18.46 -8.42 -12.26
C ILE A 131 -19.17 -9.79 -12.28
N GLU A 132 -20.41 -9.83 -12.74
CA GLU A 132 -21.20 -11.06 -12.81
C GLU A 132 -20.56 -12.09 -13.74
N ALA A 133 -20.04 -11.65 -14.90
CA ALA A 133 -19.32 -12.53 -15.83
C ALA A 133 -18.04 -13.11 -15.19
N THR A 134 -17.23 -12.27 -14.55
CA THR A 134 -15.96 -12.68 -13.89
C THR A 134 -16.23 -13.70 -12.78
N LEU A 135 -17.24 -13.47 -11.94
CA LEU A 135 -17.58 -14.38 -10.85
C LEU A 135 -18.16 -15.72 -11.34
N LYS A 136 -18.96 -15.71 -12.42
CA LYS A 136 -19.49 -16.92 -13.06
C LYS A 136 -18.37 -17.77 -13.67
N GLU A 137 -17.43 -17.14 -14.38
CA GLU A 137 -16.26 -17.83 -14.95
C GLU A 137 -15.40 -18.46 -13.85
N GLY A 138 -15.17 -17.73 -12.77
CA GLY A 138 -14.43 -18.21 -11.59
C GLY A 138 -15.19 -19.23 -10.73
N ARG A 139 -16.43 -19.61 -11.10
CA ARG A 139 -17.34 -20.50 -10.34
C ARG A 139 -17.52 -20.06 -8.87
N LYS A 140 -17.59 -18.74 -8.62
CA LYS A 140 -17.74 -18.14 -7.29
C LYS A 140 -19.21 -17.84 -6.97
N THR A 141 -20.03 -18.87 -6.86
CA THR A 141 -21.50 -18.75 -6.65
C THR A 141 -21.85 -17.97 -5.39
N ASP A 142 -21.15 -18.22 -4.27
CA ASP A 142 -21.45 -17.57 -2.98
C ASP A 142 -21.16 -16.06 -3.03
N ALA A 143 -20.05 -15.69 -3.68
CA ALA A 143 -19.68 -14.29 -3.86
C ALA A 143 -20.66 -13.57 -4.79
N LEU A 144 -21.13 -14.24 -5.85
CA LEU A 144 -22.14 -13.72 -6.77
C LEU A 144 -23.46 -13.44 -6.05
N GLU A 145 -23.87 -14.32 -5.13
CA GLU A 145 -25.09 -14.11 -4.35
C GLU A 145 -24.95 -12.92 -3.38
N LYS A 146 -23.86 -12.87 -2.61
CA LYS A 146 -23.59 -11.79 -1.66
C LYS A 146 -23.46 -10.43 -2.34
N ILE A 147 -22.72 -10.36 -3.44
CA ILE A 147 -22.55 -9.11 -4.19
C ILE A 147 -23.87 -8.66 -4.84
N GLY A 148 -24.73 -9.61 -5.23
CA GLY A 148 -26.09 -9.34 -5.68
C GLY A 148 -26.97 -8.70 -4.60
N ARG A 149 -26.79 -9.07 -3.33
CA ARG A 149 -27.45 -8.39 -2.20
C ARG A 149 -26.95 -6.96 -2.04
N HIS A 150 -25.63 -6.75 -2.05
CA HIS A 150 -25.05 -5.40 -2.00
C HIS A 150 -25.53 -4.50 -3.15
N LYS A 151 -25.68 -5.05 -4.36
CA LYS A 151 -26.27 -4.34 -5.51
C LYS A 151 -27.70 -3.88 -5.22
N LYS A 152 -28.54 -4.73 -4.62
CA LYS A 152 -29.93 -4.39 -4.22
C LYS A 152 -29.97 -3.33 -3.11
N ASP A 153 -29.07 -3.43 -2.15
CA ASP A 153 -28.99 -2.50 -1.01
C ASP A 153 -28.30 -1.18 -1.37
N ASN A 154 -27.88 -1.01 -2.63
CA ASN A 154 -27.09 0.13 -3.12
C ASN A 154 -25.78 0.36 -2.32
N VAL A 155 -25.21 -0.71 -1.79
CA VAL A 155 -23.93 -0.71 -1.06
C VAL A 155 -22.82 -1.10 -2.03
N ARG A 156 -21.72 -0.35 -2.02
CA ARG A 156 -20.52 -0.63 -2.84
C ARG A 156 -19.32 -0.88 -1.93
N PRO A 157 -19.05 -2.14 -1.55
CA PRO A 157 -17.96 -2.48 -0.63
C PRO A 157 -16.57 -2.45 -1.29
N PHE A 158 -16.48 -2.05 -2.55
CA PHE A 158 -15.25 -1.98 -3.35
C PHE A 158 -15.30 -0.79 -4.32
N PHE A 159 -14.15 -0.47 -4.91
CA PHE A 159 -14.00 0.44 -6.04
C PHE A 159 -13.03 -0.15 -7.05
N LEU A 160 -13.42 -0.25 -8.32
CA LEU A 160 -12.60 -0.86 -9.36
C LEU A 160 -11.81 0.24 -10.09
N TRP A 161 -10.60 0.55 -9.60
CA TRP A 161 -9.78 1.63 -10.16
C TRP A 161 -9.46 1.39 -11.64
N LYS A 162 -9.04 0.18 -11.97
CA LYS A 162 -8.68 -0.17 -13.35
C LYS A 162 -9.88 -0.15 -14.30
N PHE A 163 -11.07 -0.48 -13.81
CA PHE A 163 -12.30 -0.28 -14.59
C PHE A 163 -12.57 1.21 -14.78
N HIS A 164 -12.63 1.98 -13.68
CA HIS A 164 -12.98 3.41 -13.68
C HIS A 164 -11.93 4.35 -14.29
N PHE A 165 -10.73 3.86 -14.58
CA PHE A 165 -9.63 4.63 -15.19
C PHE A 165 -8.85 3.80 -16.20
N ALA A 166 -9.54 2.92 -16.94
CA ALA A 166 -8.99 1.99 -17.92
C ALA A 166 -7.93 2.63 -18.83
N GLU A 167 -8.23 3.79 -19.41
CA GLU A 167 -7.36 4.60 -20.27
C GLU A 167 -6.05 5.00 -19.59
N VAL A 168 -6.09 5.37 -18.30
CA VAL A 168 -4.90 5.74 -17.54
C VAL A 168 -3.98 4.52 -17.35
N PHE A 169 -4.56 3.38 -17.00
CA PHE A 169 -3.79 2.16 -16.76
C PHE A 169 -3.31 1.50 -18.06
N GLN A 170 -4.07 1.58 -19.15
CA GLN A 170 -3.73 1.01 -20.45
C GLN A 170 -2.68 1.83 -21.20
N GLU A 171 -2.91 3.14 -21.31
CA GLU A 171 -2.06 4.00 -22.14
C GLU A 171 -0.79 4.42 -21.38
N LYS A 172 -0.90 4.65 -20.07
CA LYS A 172 0.19 5.23 -19.25
C LYS A 172 0.76 4.29 -18.18
N GLY A 173 0.11 3.15 -17.93
CA GLY A 173 0.54 2.20 -16.89
C GLY A 173 0.23 2.64 -15.46
N GLY A 174 -0.62 3.65 -15.26
CA GLY A 174 -0.98 4.20 -13.95
C GLY A 174 -1.01 5.73 -13.93
N PHE A 175 -1.32 6.29 -12.76
CA PHE A 175 -1.42 7.75 -12.60
C PHE A 175 -0.05 8.42 -12.54
N ASP A 176 0.03 9.60 -13.17
CA ASP A 176 1.17 10.51 -13.07
C ASP A 176 1.36 11.03 -11.64
N VAL A 177 0.25 11.39 -10.99
CA VAL A 177 0.22 11.92 -9.63
C VAL A 177 -0.97 11.35 -8.84
N VAL A 178 -0.75 10.98 -7.58
CA VAL A 178 -1.82 10.62 -6.63
C VAL A 178 -1.71 11.54 -5.40
N ILE A 179 -2.71 12.39 -5.19
CA ILE A 179 -2.77 13.33 -4.06
C ILE A 179 -3.96 12.96 -3.18
N ALA A 180 -3.77 12.93 -1.86
CA ALA A 180 -4.88 12.68 -0.95
C ALA A 180 -4.64 13.26 0.45
N ASN A 181 -5.75 13.57 1.11
CA ASN A 181 -5.86 13.61 2.56
C ASN A 181 -6.67 12.37 2.99
N PRO A 182 -6.04 11.19 3.16
CA PRO A 182 -6.74 9.97 3.51
C PRO A 182 -7.47 10.10 4.86
N PRO A 183 -8.53 9.30 5.13
CA PRO A 183 -9.26 9.38 6.38
C PRO A 183 -8.41 8.97 7.60
N TYR A 184 -8.51 9.71 8.71
CA TYR A 184 -7.74 9.48 9.93
C TYR A 184 -8.53 8.66 10.95
N VAL A 185 -8.85 7.42 10.61
CA VAL A 185 -9.63 6.52 11.45
C VAL A 185 -8.73 5.53 12.18
N ARG A 186 -8.85 5.49 13.51
CA ARG A 186 -8.06 4.58 14.36
C ARG A 186 -8.49 3.12 14.21
N GLN A 187 -7.55 2.21 14.48
CA GLN A 187 -7.74 0.76 14.38
C GLN A 187 -8.97 0.23 15.14
N GLU A 188 -9.37 0.86 16.25
CA GLU A 188 -10.54 0.47 17.05
C GLU A 188 -11.86 0.69 16.31
N ALA A 189 -11.96 1.74 15.49
CA ALA A 189 -13.18 2.10 14.76
C ALA A 189 -13.34 1.33 13.44
N ILE A 190 -12.29 0.65 12.96
CA ILE A 190 -12.32 -0.13 11.72
C ILE A 190 -12.41 -1.65 11.95
N ARG A 191 -12.80 -2.10 13.16
CA ARG A 191 -12.94 -3.52 13.51
C ARG A 191 -13.70 -4.35 12.45
N PRO A 192 -14.86 -3.89 11.91
CA PRO A 192 -15.59 -4.66 10.88
C PRO A 192 -14.83 -4.80 9.55
N LEU A 193 -13.90 -3.87 9.25
CA LEU A 193 -13.13 -3.89 8.01
C LEU A 193 -11.88 -4.79 8.10
N LYS A 194 -11.40 -5.10 9.31
CA LYS A 194 -10.14 -5.83 9.52
C LYS A 194 -10.02 -7.15 8.74
N PRO A 195 -11.02 -8.03 8.69
CA PRO A 195 -10.92 -9.27 7.90
C PRO A 195 -10.72 -9.00 6.40
N HIS A 196 -11.40 -7.98 5.87
CA HIS A 196 -11.28 -7.58 4.47
C HIS A 196 -9.91 -6.96 4.18
N LEU A 197 -9.42 -6.10 5.07
CA LEU A 197 -8.09 -5.50 4.97
C LEU A 197 -6.99 -6.57 5.07
N ALA A 198 -7.11 -7.52 6.00
CA ALA A 198 -6.16 -8.62 6.13
C ALA A 198 -6.04 -9.43 4.83
N LYS A 199 -7.17 -9.73 4.21
CA LYS A 199 -7.20 -10.48 2.95
C LYS A 199 -6.68 -9.67 1.76
N ALA A 200 -7.02 -8.38 1.68
CA ALA A 200 -6.62 -7.51 0.57
C ALA A 200 -5.13 -7.08 0.64
N PHE A 201 -4.58 -6.91 1.84
CA PHE A 201 -3.23 -6.36 2.03
C PHE A 201 -2.18 -7.40 2.44
N GLY A 202 -2.57 -8.63 2.78
CA GLY A 202 -1.64 -9.74 3.05
C GLY A 202 -0.55 -9.35 4.05
N ASP A 203 0.72 -9.53 3.69
CA ASP A 203 1.88 -9.23 4.55
C ASP A 203 2.00 -7.74 4.93
N PHE A 204 1.37 -6.84 4.18
CA PHE A 204 1.33 -5.42 4.53
C PHE A 204 0.35 -5.14 5.68
N TYR A 205 -0.65 -5.99 5.90
CA TYR A 205 -1.67 -5.77 6.93
C TYR A 205 -1.10 -5.75 8.34
N CYS A 206 -1.57 -4.78 9.13
CA CYS A 206 -1.28 -4.70 10.55
C CYS A 206 -2.56 -4.39 11.32
N GLY A 207 -3.00 -5.31 12.19
CA GLY A 207 -4.28 -5.19 12.89
C GLY A 207 -4.40 -4.02 13.86
N THR A 208 -3.30 -3.33 14.17
CA THR A 208 -3.24 -2.13 15.00
C THR A 208 -2.95 -0.86 14.21
N ALA A 209 -2.85 -0.96 12.88
CA ALA A 209 -2.63 0.20 12.04
C ALA A 209 -3.91 1.03 11.83
N ASP A 210 -3.73 2.34 11.82
CA ASP A 210 -4.77 3.29 11.44
C ASP A 210 -5.01 3.22 9.92
N ILE A 211 -6.23 3.56 9.48
CA ILE A 211 -6.69 3.25 8.12
C ILE A 211 -5.87 3.93 7.01
N TYR A 212 -5.28 5.11 7.27
CA TYR A 212 -4.52 5.87 6.29
C TYR A 212 -3.27 5.13 5.78
N THR A 213 -2.74 4.18 6.56
CA THR A 213 -1.56 3.39 6.17
C THR A 213 -1.83 2.52 4.94
N TYR A 214 -3.05 1.99 4.81
CA TYR A 214 -3.49 1.21 3.64
C TYR A 214 -3.61 2.08 2.39
N PHE A 215 -3.98 3.36 2.55
CA PHE A 215 -4.04 4.29 1.42
C PHE A 215 -2.66 4.57 0.82
N TYR A 216 -1.58 4.57 1.61
CA TYR A 216 -0.23 4.67 1.04
C TYR A 216 0.07 3.50 0.10
N LYS A 217 -0.27 2.27 0.52
CA LYS A 217 -0.08 1.08 -0.33
C LYS A 217 -0.91 1.17 -1.60
N CYS A 218 -2.20 1.48 -1.50
CA CYS A 218 -3.08 1.66 -2.65
C CYS A 218 -2.56 2.75 -3.58
N GLY A 219 -2.27 3.95 -3.06
CA GLY A 219 -1.80 5.07 -3.86
C GLY A 219 -0.51 4.77 -4.64
N ILE A 220 0.45 4.09 -4.01
CA ILE A 220 1.69 3.66 -4.66
C ILE A 220 1.45 2.60 -5.75
N ASP A 221 0.50 1.70 -5.55
CA ASP A 221 0.14 0.71 -6.57
C ASP A 221 -0.57 1.34 -7.77
N LEU A 222 -1.32 2.44 -7.56
CA LEU A 222 -2.02 3.19 -8.60
C LEU A 222 -1.07 4.04 -9.47
N LEU A 223 0.12 4.40 -8.97
CA LEU A 223 1.11 5.18 -9.72
C LEU A 223 1.72 4.40 -10.88
N LYS A 224 2.01 5.10 -11.99
CA LYS A 224 2.97 4.62 -12.99
C LYS A 224 4.40 4.74 -12.48
N PHE A 225 5.37 4.13 -13.17
CA PHE A 225 6.79 4.38 -12.92
C PHE A 225 7.14 5.86 -13.20
N GLY A 226 7.92 6.48 -12.30
CA GLY A 226 8.17 7.94 -12.28
C GLY A 226 6.99 8.77 -11.75
N GLY A 227 5.88 8.15 -11.38
CA GLY A 227 4.73 8.86 -10.81
C GLY A 227 5.00 9.32 -9.38
N HIS A 228 4.29 10.36 -8.94
CA HIS A 228 4.47 10.97 -7.61
C HIS A 228 3.23 10.82 -6.73
N LEU A 229 3.43 10.48 -5.46
CA LEU A 229 2.36 10.49 -4.45
C LEU A 229 2.63 11.59 -3.44
N CYS A 230 1.63 12.41 -3.15
CA CYS A 230 1.70 13.48 -2.15
C CYS A 230 0.53 13.39 -1.17
N PHE A 231 0.78 12.88 0.03
CA PHE A 231 -0.27 12.67 1.04
C PHE A 231 -0.10 13.59 2.24
N ILE A 232 -1.23 14.08 2.75
CA ILE A 232 -1.30 14.69 4.08
C ILE A 232 -1.86 13.62 5.04
N ALA A 233 -1.03 13.10 5.94
CA ALA A 233 -1.43 12.03 6.86
C ALA A 233 -0.74 12.17 8.22
N PRO A 234 -1.26 11.54 9.30
CA PRO A 234 -0.63 11.57 10.61
C PRO A 234 0.81 11.04 10.56
N ASN A 235 1.74 11.72 11.23
CA ASN A 235 3.15 11.34 11.34
C ASN A 235 3.37 10.07 12.20
N LYS A 236 2.32 9.56 12.85
CA LYS A 236 2.42 8.49 13.84
C LYS A 236 3.03 7.20 13.27
N PHE A 237 2.84 6.90 11.98
CA PHE A 237 3.51 5.76 11.32
C PHE A 237 5.04 5.89 11.33
N MET A 238 5.60 7.07 11.53
CA MET A 238 7.06 7.27 11.62
C MET A 238 7.64 6.69 12.91
N ARG A 239 6.85 6.59 13.99
CA ARG A 239 7.33 6.19 15.33
C ARG A 239 6.62 4.96 15.90
N ALA A 240 5.34 4.77 15.60
CA ALA A 240 4.55 3.67 16.16
C ALA A 240 4.96 2.31 15.58
N ALA A 241 4.85 1.26 16.38
CA ALA A 241 5.17 -0.11 15.98
C ALA A 241 4.35 -0.59 14.77
N TYR A 242 3.06 -0.21 14.69
CA TYR A 242 2.20 -0.56 13.55
C TYR A 242 2.72 0.01 12.22
N GLY A 243 3.50 1.10 12.27
CA GLY A 243 3.99 1.81 11.09
C GLY A 243 5.14 1.11 10.37
N LYS A 244 5.67 0.01 10.91
CA LYS A 244 6.82 -0.72 10.33
C LYS A 244 6.62 -1.00 8.83
N ASN A 245 5.49 -1.60 8.46
CA ASN A 245 5.20 -1.96 7.07
C ASN A 245 5.10 -0.72 6.16
N THR A 246 4.53 0.37 6.68
CA THR A 246 4.46 1.65 5.96
C THR A 246 5.85 2.24 5.75
N ARG A 247 6.72 2.24 6.78
CA ARG A 247 8.10 2.71 6.65
C ARG A 247 8.89 1.89 5.63
N VAL A 248 8.78 0.55 5.68
CA VAL A 248 9.41 -0.35 4.70
C VAL A 248 8.90 -0.07 3.30
N LEU A 249 7.59 0.07 3.10
CA LEU A 249 6.99 0.41 1.81
C LEU A 249 7.58 1.73 1.26
N LEU A 250 7.66 2.75 2.11
CA LEU A 250 8.10 4.10 1.72
C LEU A 250 9.61 4.23 1.47
N THR A 251 10.41 3.24 1.83
CA THR A 251 11.87 3.22 1.58
C THR A 251 12.33 2.17 0.58
N THR A 252 11.48 1.19 0.25
CA THR A 252 11.81 0.07 -0.66
C THR A 252 11.10 0.15 -2.01
N ARG A 253 9.85 0.65 -2.04
CA ARG A 253 9.00 0.67 -3.24
C ARG A 253 8.91 2.03 -3.91
N VAL A 254 9.28 3.07 -3.18
CA VAL A 254 9.28 4.48 -3.59
C VAL A 254 10.49 5.18 -2.98
N THR A 255 10.82 6.35 -3.51
CA THR A 255 11.88 7.22 -3.03
C THR A 255 11.25 8.48 -2.44
N PRO A 256 11.41 8.77 -1.14
CA PRO A 256 11.00 10.04 -0.56
C PRO A 256 11.68 11.21 -1.27
N LYS A 257 10.95 12.30 -1.45
CA LYS A 257 11.46 13.56 -2.02
C LYS A 257 11.36 14.71 -1.03
N LEU A 258 10.23 14.78 -0.32
CA LEU A 258 9.97 15.78 0.70
C LEU A 258 9.15 15.16 1.83
N VAL A 259 9.59 15.36 3.07
CA VAL A 259 8.85 15.00 4.28
C VAL A 259 8.70 16.25 5.13
N ILE A 260 7.48 16.75 5.28
CA ILE A 260 7.15 17.86 6.17
C ILE A 260 6.45 17.28 7.40
N ASP A 261 7.00 17.52 8.58
CA ASP A 261 6.36 17.14 9.85
C ASP A 261 5.89 18.39 10.60
N PHE A 262 4.60 18.45 10.92
CA PHE A 262 4.03 19.54 11.72
C PHE A 262 4.06 19.22 13.23
N ARG A 263 4.67 18.10 13.63
CA ARG A 263 4.78 17.63 15.01
C ARG A 263 3.41 17.65 15.72
N ASP A 264 3.31 18.46 16.77
CA ASP A 264 2.14 18.59 17.64
C ASP A 264 1.32 19.86 17.33
N LEU A 265 1.64 20.56 16.24
CA LEU A 265 0.93 21.78 15.86
C LEU A 265 -0.55 21.49 15.53
N PRO A 266 -1.49 22.30 16.03
CA PRO A 266 -2.91 22.14 15.79
C PRO A 266 -3.29 22.69 14.41
N ILE A 267 -2.86 22.03 13.34
CA ILE A 267 -3.18 22.42 11.95
C ILE A 267 -4.68 22.24 11.65
N PHE A 268 -5.33 21.31 12.34
CA PHE A 268 -6.75 21.02 12.22
C PHE A 268 -7.39 21.07 13.61
N ASP A 269 -8.71 21.24 13.66
CA ASP A 269 -9.50 21.26 14.91
C ASP A 269 -9.37 19.97 15.74
N ALA A 270 -8.95 18.88 15.11
CA ALA A 270 -8.64 17.61 15.76
C ALA A 270 -7.12 17.42 15.90
N THR A 271 -6.69 16.77 16.98
CA THR A 271 -5.28 16.38 17.18
C THR A 271 -4.90 15.25 16.23
N THR A 272 -4.31 15.59 15.09
CA THR A 272 -4.01 14.63 14.01
C THR A 272 -2.52 14.42 13.75
N TYR A 273 -1.63 15.18 14.40
CA TYR A 273 -0.18 15.14 14.19
C TYR A 273 0.22 15.08 12.71
N PRO A 274 -0.23 16.04 11.88
CA PRO A 274 -0.17 15.89 10.44
C PRO A 274 1.27 15.96 9.91
N SER A 275 1.48 15.30 8.78
CA SER A 275 2.69 15.36 7.98
C SER A 275 2.32 15.36 6.50
N ILE A 276 3.17 15.97 5.67
CA ILE A 276 3.06 15.88 4.22
C ILE A 276 4.22 15.04 3.71
N LEU A 277 3.91 14.01 2.94
CA LEU A 277 4.90 13.13 2.35
C LEU A 277 4.76 13.13 0.84
N LEU A 278 5.81 13.59 0.15
CA LEU A 278 5.99 13.47 -1.29
C LEU A 278 6.98 12.34 -1.58
N VAL A 279 6.55 11.34 -2.35
CA VAL A 279 7.38 10.23 -2.80
C VAL A 279 7.27 10.05 -4.31
N GLU A 280 8.33 9.51 -4.92
CA GLU A 280 8.37 9.14 -6.33
C GLU A 280 8.47 7.61 -6.47
N LYS A 281 7.70 7.02 -7.38
CA LYS A 281 7.86 5.62 -7.77
C LYS A 281 9.04 5.51 -8.75
N PRO A 282 10.00 4.58 -8.56
CA PRO A 282 11.18 4.49 -9.42
C PRO A 282 10.84 4.37 -10.91
N LEU A 283 11.71 4.84 -11.81
CA LEU A 283 11.49 4.82 -13.27
C LEU A 283 11.45 3.42 -13.88
N SER A 284 11.97 2.42 -13.16
CA SER A 284 11.93 1.02 -13.54
C SER A 284 11.79 0.15 -12.28
N PRO A 285 11.34 -1.10 -12.40
CA PRO A 285 11.46 -2.07 -11.31
C PRO A 285 12.92 -2.14 -10.88
N THR A 286 13.22 -1.75 -9.63
CA THR A 286 14.57 -1.78 -9.10
C THR A 286 15.07 -3.23 -9.09
N PRO A 287 16.29 -3.52 -9.60
CA PRO A 287 16.93 -4.81 -9.37
C PRO A 287 17.12 -4.97 -7.86
N SER A 288 16.52 -6.00 -7.27
CA SER A 288 16.79 -6.44 -5.90
C SER A 288 18.24 -6.95 -5.81
N ALA A 289 19.21 -6.03 -5.74
CA ALA A 289 20.62 -6.32 -5.55
C ALA A 289 21.24 -5.21 -4.69
N GLY A 290 20.79 -5.15 -3.45
CA GLY A 290 21.20 -4.22 -2.40
C GLY A 290 20.35 -4.52 -1.16
N ASP A 291 20.77 -4.08 0.02
CA ASP A 291 20.17 -4.29 1.34
C ASP A 291 18.76 -3.67 1.53
N GLY A 292 18.00 -3.52 0.45
CA GLY A 292 16.62 -3.04 0.43
C GLY A 292 16.46 -1.55 0.75
N ARG A 293 17.52 -0.85 1.11
CA ARG A 293 17.46 0.57 1.48
C ARG A 293 17.46 1.46 0.25
N GLY A 294 16.50 2.38 0.18
CA GLY A 294 16.49 3.42 -0.83
C GLY A 294 17.80 4.22 -0.81
N VAL A 295 18.38 4.41 -1.99
CA VAL A 295 19.59 5.21 -2.18
C VAL A 295 19.17 6.62 -2.60
N GLY A 296 19.81 7.63 -2.02
CA GLY A 296 19.59 9.03 -2.36
C GLY A 296 19.33 9.91 -1.15
N GLU A 297 19.01 11.16 -1.45
CA GLU A 297 18.67 12.20 -0.47
C GLU A 297 17.24 12.70 -0.72
N PHE A 298 16.62 13.19 0.35
CA PHE A 298 15.33 13.84 0.34
C PHE A 298 15.38 15.08 1.23
N MET A 299 14.44 16.01 1.05
CA MET A 299 14.31 17.16 1.93
C MET A 299 13.40 16.83 3.10
N ALA A 300 13.85 17.10 4.33
CA ALA A 300 13.01 17.08 5.52
C ALA A 300 12.75 18.52 5.96
N ALA A 301 11.55 18.80 6.46
CA ALA A 301 11.22 20.07 7.10
C ALA A 301 10.37 19.78 8.33
N THR A 302 10.61 20.52 9.41
CA THR A 302 9.86 20.29 10.65
C THR A 302 9.42 21.60 11.27
N PHE A 303 8.11 21.77 11.37
CA PHE A 303 7.50 22.94 11.97
C PHE A 303 7.41 22.75 13.49
N THR A 304 7.69 23.82 14.22
CA THR A 304 7.68 23.86 15.68
C THR A 304 6.79 24.97 16.23
N ASP A 305 6.40 25.92 15.39
CA ASP A 305 5.55 27.06 15.74
C ASP A 305 4.46 27.25 14.67
N ALA A 306 3.25 27.65 15.07
CA ALA A 306 2.15 27.91 14.14
C ALA A 306 2.37 29.17 13.29
N THR A 307 3.10 30.17 13.81
CA THR A 307 3.43 31.40 13.08
C THR A 307 4.29 31.15 11.83
N GLN A 308 5.04 30.05 11.82
CA GLN A 308 5.81 29.57 10.65
C GLN A 308 4.93 29.27 9.43
N LEU A 309 3.63 29.06 9.62
CA LEU A 309 2.69 28.81 8.53
C LEU A 309 2.26 30.09 7.80
N GLU A 310 2.41 31.27 8.44
CA GLU A 310 2.03 32.56 7.85
C GLU A 310 2.88 32.88 6.61
N LYS A 311 4.13 32.42 6.60
CA LYS A 311 5.09 32.58 5.49
C LYS A 311 5.68 31.23 5.08
N LEU A 312 4.82 30.35 4.60
CA LEU A 312 5.15 28.96 4.32
C LEU A 312 6.38 28.79 3.39
N GLU A 313 6.48 29.55 2.30
CA GLU A 313 7.57 29.41 1.33
C GLU A 313 8.93 29.85 1.89
N GLU A 314 8.97 31.03 2.53
CA GLU A 314 10.17 31.54 3.22
C GLU A 314 10.59 30.58 4.33
N THR A 315 9.62 30.11 5.11
CA THR A 315 9.88 29.24 6.26
C THR A 315 10.36 27.87 5.80
N LEU A 316 9.72 27.25 4.80
CA LEU A 316 10.20 25.98 4.24
C LEU A 316 11.64 26.10 3.73
N SER A 317 11.99 27.21 3.10
CA SER A 317 13.35 27.43 2.59
C SER A 317 14.39 27.50 3.71
N ASP A 318 14.02 28.03 4.89
CA ASP A 318 14.90 28.14 6.06
C ASP A 318 14.96 26.84 6.88
N ILE A 319 13.81 26.20 7.11
CA ILE A 319 13.72 25.03 7.98
C ILE A 319 14.05 23.72 7.29
N ALA A 320 14.00 23.66 5.95
CA ALA A 320 14.26 22.42 5.23
C ALA A 320 15.75 22.07 5.24
N PHE A 321 16.04 20.77 5.33
CA PHE A 321 17.40 20.24 5.33
C PHE A 321 17.47 18.90 4.59
N PRO A 322 18.60 18.59 3.93
CA PRO A 322 18.77 17.31 3.25
C PRO A 322 18.95 16.18 4.27
N MET A 323 18.40 15.02 3.95
CA MET A 323 18.56 13.79 4.70
C MET A 323 18.77 12.61 3.75
N SER A 324 19.63 11.66 4.15
CA SER A 324 19.78 10.41 3.41
C SER A 324 18.56 9.51 3.60
N VAL A 325 18.07 8.92 2.52
CA VAL A 325 17.01 7.89 2.58
C VAL A 325 17.47 6.68 3.42
N ALA A 326 18.78 6.39 3.47
CA ALA A 326 19.34 5.32 4.31
C ALA A 326 19.18 5.58 5.82
N ALA A 327 18.95 6.83 6.24
CA ALA A 327 18.65 7.18 7.63
C ALA A 327 17.21 6.82 8.05
N LEU A 328 16.31 6.58 7.09
CA LEU A 328 14.92 6.19 7.34
C LEU A 328 14.84 4.68 7.62
N ARG A 329 14.80 4.31 8.90
CA ARG A 329 14.82 2.90 9.31
C ARG A 329 13.44 2.30 9.53
N GLU A 330 13.37 0.98 9.56
CA GLU A 330 12.11 0.27 9.81
C GLU A 330 11.66 0.36 11.27
N GLU A 331 12.56 0.62 12.21
CA GLU A 331 12.24 0.80 13.63
C GLU A 331 11.58 2.16 13.89
N GLY A 332 11.97 3.19 13.13
CA GLY A 332 11.40 4.52 13.20
C GLY A 332 12.14 5.53 12.34
N TRP A 333 11.47 6.64 12.04
CA TRP A 333 12.05 7.80 11.36
C TRP A 333 12.27 8.91 12.37
N ASN A 334 13.47 9.47 12.37
CA ASN A 334 13.82 10.62 13.19
C ASN A 334 14.19 11.78 12.27
N LEU A 335 13.24 12.70 12.07
CA LEU A 335 13.37 13.86 11.19
C LEU A 335 14.01 15.01 11.94
N GLU A 336 15.25 14.83 12.37
CA GLU A 336 16.03 15.85 13.08
C GLU A 336 17.25 16.23 12.28
N ARG A 337 17.66 17.50 12.40
CA ARG A 337 18.84 18.00 11.70
C ARG A 337 20.10 17.24 12.13
N PRO A 338 21.11 17.10 11.25
CA PRO A 338 22.34 16.37 11.56
C PRO A 338 23.02 16.80 12.86
N GLU A 339 22.99 18.10 13.20
CA GLU A 339 23.60 18.65 14.42
C GLU A 339 22.90 18.11 15.68
N VAL A 340 21.57 17.99 15.63
CA VAL A 340 20.76 17.42 16.72
C VAL A 340 21.02 15.93 16.84
N LEU A 341 21.13 15.21 15.73
CA LEU A 341 21.46 13.77 15.73
C LEU A 341 22.85 13.51 16.33
N VAL A 342 23.84 14.33 16.01
CA VAL A 342 25.18 14.26 16.61
C VAL A 342 25.14 14.53 18.11
N LEU A 343 24.36 15.51 18.56
CA LEU A 343 24.18 15.79 19.98
C LEU A 343 23.50 14.61 20.71
N MET A 344 22.45 14.04 20.10
CA MET A 344 21.76 12.88 20.63
C MET A 344 22.68 11.67 20.76
N GLU A 345 23.57 11.45 19.79
CA GLU A 345 24.55 10.37 19.86
C GLU A 345 25.56 10.57 20.99
N LYS A 346 26.05 11.80 21.19
CA LYS A 346 26.91 12.14 22.34
C LYS A 346 26.22 11.88 23.67
N LEU A 347 24.93 12.22 23.79
CA LEU A 347 24.15 11.95 25.01
C LEU A 347 24.00 10.45 25.25
N ARG A 348 23.72 9.67 24.20
CA ARG A 348 23.60 8.21 24.27
C ARG A 348 24.91 7.51 24.64
N SER A 349 26.04 8.02 24.15
CA SER A 349 27.36 7.44 24.47
C SER A 349 27.87 7.80 25.87
N SER A 350 27.28 8.80 26.53
CA SER A 350 27.76 9.32 27.82
C SER A 350 27.09 8.69 29.04
N GLY A 351 25.91 8.06 28.87
CA GLY A 351 25.12 7.50 29.97
C GLY A 351 24.74 6.05 29.74
N VAL A 352 24.35 5.36 30.81
CA VAL A 352 23.76 4.02 30.72
C VAL A 352 22.31 4.16 30.28
N PRO A 353 21.87 3.55 29.17
CA PRO A 353 20.48 3.57 28.76
C PRO A 353 19.57 3.06 29.88
N LEU A 354 18.43 3.73 30.11
CA LEU A 354 17.49 3.34 31.17
C LEU A 354 17.09 1.86 31.08
N GLY A 355 16.92 1.35 29.85
CA GLY A 355 16.64 -0.06 29.62
C GLY A 355 17.71 -1.01 30.15
N GLU A 356 18.99 -0.64 30.06
CA GLU A 356 20.09 -1.41 30.66
C GLU A 356 20.10 -1.25 32.18
N TYR A 357 19.92 -0.02 32.67
CA TYR A 357 19.89 0.30 34.10
C TYR A 357 18.81 -0.50 34.85
N VAL A 358 17.61 -0.65 34.26
CA VAL A 358 16.51 -1.43 34.83
C VAL A 358 16.47 -2.89 34.34
N GLN A 359 17.50 -3.35 33.62
CA GLN A 359 17.59 -4.72 33.07
C GLN A 359 16.35 -5.12 32.23
N GLY A 360 15.82 -4.18 31.45
CA GLY A 360 14.65 -4.36 30.61
C GLY A 360 13.32 -4.48 31.38
N ARG A 361 13.32 -4.31 32.70
CA ARG A 361 12.12 -4.44 33.55
C ARG A 361 11.32 -3.15 33.57
N PHE A 362 10.41 -3.02 32.62
CA PHE A 362 9.40 -1.97 32.60
C PHE A 362 8.09 -2.51 33.16
N TYR A 363 7.66 -1.97 34.30
CA TYR A 363 6.38 -2.33 34.92
C TYR A 363 5.31 -1.31 34.56
N ARG A 364 4.11 -1.77 34.24
CA ARG A 364 2.92 -0.91 34.19
C ARG A 364 2.37 -0.75 35.60
N GLY A 365 1.85 0.43 35.91
CA GLY A 365 1.10 0.67 37.15
C GLY A 365 -0.20 -0.15 37.23
N ILE A 366 -0.93 0.01 38.32
CA ILE A 366 -2.22 -0.65 38.55
C ILE A 366 -3.21 -0.19 37.48
N LEU A 367 -3.85 -1.15 36.80
CA LEU A 367 -4.96 -0.91 35.89
C LEU A 367 -6.27 -1.16 36.65
N THR A 368 -7.03 -0.11 36.88
CA THR A 368 -8.23 -0.14 37.75
C THR A 368 -9.46 -0.73 37.04
N GLY A 369 -9.50 -0.73 35.70
CA GLY A 369 -10.67 -1.15 34.91
C GLY A 369 -11.90 -0.23 35.01
N PHE A 370 -11.99 0.56 36.08
CA PHE A 370 -13.02 1.57 36.31
C PHE A 370 -12.48 2.70 37.19
N ASN A 371 -11.89 3.73 36.56
CA ASN A 371 -11.21 4.81 37.29
C ASN A 371 -12.09 5.51 38.33
N GLU A 372 -13.38 5.72 38.04
CA GLU A 372 -14.28 6.43 38.96
C GLU A 372 -14.47 5.74 40.31
N ALA A 373 -14.42 4.40 40.34
CA ALA A 373 -14.54 3.63 41.58
C ALA A 373 -13.24 3.59 42.39
N PHE A 374 -12.08 3.67 41.75
CA PHE A 374 -10.78 3.42 42.37
C PHE A 374 -9.90 4.66 42.53
N VAL A 375 -10.24 5.76 41.85
CA VAL A 375 -9.54 7.04 41.90
C VAL A 375 -10.50 8.08 42.49
N ILE A 376 -10.57 8.10 43.82
CA ILE A 376 -11.43 9.00 44.59
C ILE A 376 -10.61 10.14 45.20
N ASN A 377 -11.24 11.29 45.39
CA ASN A 377 -10.62 12.40 46.11
C ASN A 377 -10.67 12.17 47.63
N ALA A 378 -9.94 13.02 48.38
CA ALA A 378 -9.84 12.90 49.83
C ALA A 378 -11.21 12.96 50.54
N ALA A 379 -12.11 13.84 50.11
CA ALA A 379 -13.43 13.99 50.71
C ALA A 379 -14.30 12.73 50.53
N THR A 380 -14.29 12.14 49.32
CA THR A 380 -14.99 10.86 49.06
C THR A 380 -14.40 9.73 49.89
N ARG A 381 -13.06 9.67 50.04
CA ARG A 381 -12.39 8.68 50.89
C ARG A 381 -12.83 8.80 52.34
N GLU A 382 -12.81 10.00 52.91
CA GLU A 382 -13.21 10.23 54.30
C GLU A 382 -14.67 9.86 54.55
N LYS A 383 -15.56 10.21 53.62
CA LYS A 383 -16.96 9.83 53.68
C LYS A 383 -17.14 8.31 53.70
N LEU A 384 -16.49 7.58 52.79
CA LEU A 384 -16.59 6.12 52.71
C LEU A 384 -16.05 5.43 53.97
N ILE A 385 -14.96 5.93 54.56
CA ILE A 385 -14.41 5.41 55.83
C ILE A 385 -15.39 5.63 56.99
N ALA A 386 -16.09 6.76 57.01
CA ALA A 386 -17.10 7.06 58.04
C ALA A 386 -18.37 6.21 57.88
N GLU A 387 -18.74 5.83 56.66
CA GLU A 387 -19.91 5.00 56.34
C GLU A 387 -19.68 3.51 56.64
N ASP A 388 -18.43 3.02 56.57
CA ASP A 388 -18.04 1.63 56.88
C ASP A 388 -16.77 1.59 57.76
N PRO A 389 -16.90 1.94 59.06
CA PRO A 389 -15.78 1.87 60.00
C PRO A 389 -15.42 0.42 60.30
N ALA A 390 -14.12 0.11 60.17
CA ALA A 390 -13.54 -1.24 60.25
C ALA A 390 -13.78 -2.02 61.55
#